data_AF-A0A1V6YKH5-F1
#
_entry.id   AF-A0A1V6YKH5-F1
#
_cell.length_a   1.000
_cell.length_b   1.000
_cell.length_c   1.000
_cell.angle_alpha   90.00
_cell.angle_beta   90.00
_cell.angle_gamma   90.00
#
_symmetry.space_group_name_H-M   'P 1'
#
loop_
_entity.id
_entity.type
_entity.pdbx_description
1 polymer ?
#
loop_
_entity_poly.entity_id
_entity_poly.type
_entity_poly.pdbx_seq_one_letter_code
_entity_poly.pdbx_strand_id
1 'polypeptide(L)'
;MTSIITSIEDLLTSIFEVIFSVVKSTLDTGYQLLMAFVDFFAGIPKMLQHLVKGSLEATGGVGAFITSNIIVITVIALGIYGYLVYLRREGRPVQVQAGTKKSN
;
A
#
# COMPACT_ATOMS: atom_id res chain seq x y z
N MET A 1 -15.89 -64.58 28.63
CA MET A 1 -15.28 -63.77 29.72
C MET A 1 -14.38 -62.67 29.17
N THR A 2 -13.72 -62.86 28.03
CA THR A 2 -12.86 -61.87 27.38
C THR A 2 -13.55 -60.54 27.07
N SER A 3 -14.81 -60.56 26.61
CA SER A 3 -15.57 -59.33 26.28
C SER A 3 -15.83 -58.41 27.48
N ILE A 4 -15.93 -58.95 28.69
CA ILE A 4 -16.16 -58.13 29.91
C ILE A 4 -14.89 -57.37 30.26
N ILE A 5 -13.73 -58.02 30.09
CA ILE A 5 -12.42 -57.43 30.38
C ILE A 5 -12.13 -56.30 29.38
N THR A 6 -12.37 -56.52 28.08
CA THR A 6 -12.20 -55.45 27.07
C THR A 6 -13.17 -54.30 27.28
N SER A 7 -14.44 -54.54 27.62
CA SER A 7 -15.38 -53.45 27.90
C SER A 7 -14.99 -52.61 29.13
N ILE A 8 -14.32 -53.21 30.12
CA ILE A 8 -13.79 -52.47 31.28
C ILE A 8 -12.58 -51.61 30.86
N GLU A 9 -11.68 -52.14 30.04
CA GLU A 9 -10.53 -51.39 29.51
C GLU A 9 -10.98 -50.21 28.64
N ASP A 10 -11.99 -50.41 27.79
CA ASP A 10 -12.57 -49.35 26.96
C ASP A 10 -13.24 -48.26 27.81
N LEU A 11 -13.96 -48.65 28.87
CA LEU A 11 -14.58 -47.72 29.80
C LEU A 11 -13.52 -46.88 30.53
N LEU A 12 -12.47 -47.51 31.04
CA LEU A 12 -11.37 -46.80 31.70
C LEU A 12 -10.66 -45.86 30.74
N THR A 13 -10.40 -46.30 29.51
CA THR A 13 -9.77 -45.49 28.47
C THR A 13 -10.62 -44.26 28.14
N SER A 14 -11.92 -44.43 27.96
CA SER A 14 -12.86 -43.34 27.71
C SER A 14 -12.89 -42.32 28.86
N ILE A 15 -12.87 -42.78 30.11
CA ILE A 15 -12.81 -41.89 31.29
C ILE A 15 -11.52 -41.07 31.29
N PHE A 16 -10.37 -41.71 31.08
CA PHE A 16 -9.09 -41.00 31.01
C PHE A 16 -9.03 -40.04 29.83
N GLU A 17 -9.55 -40.43 28.67
CA GLU A 17 -9.58 -39.60 27.47
C GLU A 17 -10.41 -38.33 27.69
N VAL A 18 -11.57 -38.44 28.33
CA VAL A 18 -12.39 -37.28 28.68
C VAL A 18 -11.67 -36.37 29.67
N ILE A 19 -11.03 -36.92 30.71
CA ILE A 19 -10.26 -36.12 31.68
C ILE A 19 -9.12 -35.37 30.97
N PHE A 20 -8.34 -36.06 30.14
CA PHE A 20 -7.25 -35.44 29.39
C PHE A 20 -7.76 -34.43 28.37
N SER A 21 -8.90 -34.69 27.73
CA SER A 21 -9.55 -33.77 26.80
C SER A 21 -9.95 -32.47 27.48
N VAL A 22 -10.58 -32.54 28.66
CA VAL A 22 -10.96 -31.36 29.44
C VAL A 22 -9.73 -30.57 29.88
N VAL A 23 -8.69 -31.24 30.36
CA VAL A 23 -7.43 -30.59 30.76
C VAL A 23 -6.77 -29.91 29.56
N LYS A 24 -6.61 -30.61 28.43
CA LYS A 24 -6.03 -30.05 27.20
C LYS A 24 -6.85 -28.87 26.70
N SER A 25 -8.17 -29.00 26.63
CA SER A 25 -9.06 -27.93 26.19
C SER A 25 -8.93 -26.69 27.07
N THR A 26 -8.79 -26.87 28.39
CA THR A 26 -8.64 -25.76 29.34
C THR A 26 -7.29 -25.06 29.15
N LEU A 27 -6.21 -25.83 29.01
CA LEU A 27 -4.87 -25.30 28.75
C LEU A 27 -4.79 -24.58 27.40
N ASP A 28 -5.40 -25.15 26.36
CA ASP A 28 -5.42 -24.56 25.02
C ASP A 28 -6.20 -23.24 25.00
N THR A 29 -7.34 -23.19 25.69
CA THR A 29 -8.11 -21.95 25.87
C THR A 29 -7.29 -20.89 26.62
N GLY A 30 -6.58 -21.29 27.68
CA GLY A 30 -5.69 -20.39 28.42
C GLY A 30 -4.53 -19.87 27.58
N TYR A 31 -3.93 -20.72 26.75
CA TYR A 31 -2.87 -20.34 25.81
C TYR A 31 -3.39 -19.37 24.75
N GLN A 32 -4.55 -19.64 24.16
CA GLN A 32 -5.20 -18.74 23.20
C GLN A 32 -5.51 -17.38 23.82
N LEU A 33 -5.95 -17.35 25.09
CA LEU A 33 -6.22 -16.09 25.79
C LEU A 33 -4.95 -15.27 26.03
N LEU A 34 -3.84 -15.92 26.40
CA LEU A 34 -2.54 -15.27 26.51
C LEU A 34 -2.05 -14.75 25.15
N MET A 35 -2.21 -15.55 24.09
CA MET A 35 -1.82 -15.16 22.73
C MET A 35 -2.64 -13.97 22.24
N ALA A 36 -3.95 -13.99 22.45
CA ALA A 36 -4.84 -12.87 22.15
C ALA A 36 -4.47 -11.61 22.94
N PHE A 37 -4.03 -11.75 24.20
CA PHE A 37 -3.55 -10.64 25.00
C PHE A 37 -2.25 -10.05 24.41
N VAL A 38 -1.28 -10.89 24.05
CA VAL A 38 -0.05 -10.45 23.38
C VAL A 38 -0.36 -9.78 22.04
N ASP A 39 -1.25 -10.35 21.24
CA ASP A 39 -1.65 -9.81 19.94
C ASP A 39 -2.40 -8.49 20.07
N PHE A 40 -3.21 -8.32 21.12
CA PHE A 40 -3.86 -7.05 21.43
C PHE A 40 -2.81 -5.95 21.68
N PHE A 41 -1.82 -6.22 22.53
CA PHE A 41 -0.75 -5.27 22.80
C PHE A 41 0.18 -5.05 21.60
N ALA A 42 0.42 -6.08 20.77
CA ALA A 42 1.16 -5.96 19.52
C ALA A 42 0.38 -5.20 18.43
N GLY A 43 -0.95 -5.19 18.51
CA GLY A 43 -1.85 -4.46 17.62
C GLY A 43 -1.76 -2.94 17.81
N ILE A 44 -1.57 -2.46 19.03
CA ILE A 44 -1.47 -1.02 19.36
C ILE A 44 -0.35 -0.32 18.56
N PRO A 45 0.93 -0.76 18.60
CA PRO A 45 2.00 -0.12 17.84
C PRO A 45 1.79 -0.27 16.33
N LYS A 46 1.19 -1.38 15.85
CA LYS A 46 0.84 -1.54 14.43
C LYS A 46 -0.20 -0.50 13.99
N MET A 47 -1.27 -0.29 14.76
CA MET A 47 -2.27 0.74 14.47
C MET A 47 -1.65 2.14 14.45
N LEU A 48 -0.79 2.46 15.42
CA LEU A 48 -0.06 3.72 15.47
C LEU A 48 0.82 3.92 14.22
N GLN A 49 1.57 2.89 13.81
CA GLN A 49 2.36 2.95 12.58
C GLN A 49 1.49 3.19 11.35
N HIS A 50 0.34 2.53 11.22
CA HIS A 50 -0.57 2.73 10.11
C HIS A 50 -1.19 4.13 10.11
N LEU A 51 -1.53 4.69 11.28
CA LEU A 51 -2.05 6.05 11.40
C LEU A 51 -0.99 7.10 11.00
N VAL A 52 0.25 6.94 11.45
CA VAL A 52 1.35 7.84 11.09
C VAL A 52 1.70 7.75 9.61
N LYS A 53 1.77 6.53 9.06
CA LYS A 53 1.99 6.35 7.61
C LYS A 53 0.85 6.93 6.79
N GLY A 54 -0.39 6.66 7.17
CA GLY A 54 -1.58 7.19 6.48
C GLY A 54 -1.64 8.72 6.53
N SER A 55 -1.27 9.35 7.65
CA SER A 55 -1.23 10.81 7.75
C SER A 55 -0.08 11.44 6.95
N LEU A 56 1.09 10.81 6.96
CA LEU A 56 2.23 11.21 6.11
C LEU A 56 1.92 11.05 4.63
N GLU A 57 1.27 9.95 4.21
CA GLU A 57 0.84 9.72 2.84
C GLU A 57 -0.23 10.73 2.41
N ALA A 58 -1.19 11.04 3.27
CA ALA A 58 -2.19 12.08 2.98
C ALA A 58 -1.54 13.45 2.78
N THR A 59 -0.58 13.81 3.64
CA THR A 59 0.17 15.08 3.54
C THR A 59 1.08 15.09 2.31
N GLY A 60 1.77 13.99 2.03
CA GLY A 60 2.58 13.80 0.82
C GLY A 60 1.75 13.83 -0.46
N GLY A 61 0.52 13.30 -0.41
CA GLY A 61 -0.45 13.34 -1.51
C GLY A 61 -0.86 14.77 -1.89
N VAL A 62 -1.04 15.66 -0.90
CA VAL A 62 -1.29 17.09 -1.16
C VAL A 62 -0.08 17.75 -1.82
N GLY A 63 1.12 17.46 -1.32
CA GLY A 63 2.36 17.95 -1.94
C GLY A 63 2.54 17.47 -3.37
N ALA A 64 2.27 16.18 -3.63
CA ALA A 64 2.32 15.57 -4.96
C ALA A 64 1.27 16.17 -5.90
N PHE A 65 0.06 16.47 -5.41
CA PHE A 65 -0.98 17.13 -6.18
C PHE A 65 -0.58 18.55 -6.61
N ILE A 66 -0.03 19.35 -5.70
CA ILE A 66 0.44 20.70 -6.00
C ILE A 66 1.60 20.63 -7.01
N THR A 67 2.58 19.78 -6.75
CA THR A 67 3.76 19.62 -7.62
C THR A 67 3.35 19.17 -9.02
N SER A 68 2.44 18.21 -9.13
CA SER A 68 1.89 17.73 -10.41
C SER A 68 1.24 18.86 -11.21
N ASN A 69 0.40 19.68 -10.58
CA ASN A 69 -0.25 20.81 -11.25
C ASN A 69 0.76 21.88 -11.69
N ILE A 70 1.77 22.19 -10.87
CA ILE A 70 2.84 23.13 -11.24
C ILE A 70 3.57 22.62 -12.49
N ILE A 71 3.89 21.33 -12.55
CA ILE A 71 4.55 20.73 -13.73
C ILE A 71 3.67 20.88 -14.97
N VAL A 72 2.39 20.54 -14.89
CA VAL A 72 1.46 20.66 -16.02
C VAL A 72 1.35 22.11 -16.51
N ILE A 73 1.17 23.07 -15.60
CA ILE A 73 1.09 24.49 -15.93
C ILE A 73 2.40 24.96 -16.60
N THR A 74 3.55 24.51 -16.08
CA THR A 74 4.87 24.86 -16.63
C THR A 74 5.03 24.35 -18.05
N VAL A 75 4.63 23.12 -18.34
CA VAL A 75 4.67 22.54 -19.68
C VAL A 75 3.77 23.32 -20.64
N ILE A 76 2.55 23.67 -20.21
CA ILE A 76 1.63 24.49 -21.03
C ILE A 76 2.22 25.86 -21.30
N ALA A 77 2.76 26.54 -20.29
CA ALA A 77 3.36 27.86 -20.43
C ALA A 77 4.56 27.85 -21.40
N LEU A 78 5.43 26.83 -21.30
CA LEU A 78 6.55 26.65 -22.22
C LEU A 78 6.06 26.36 -23.64
N GLY A 79 5.01 25.55 -23.81
CA GLY A 79 4.39 25.28 -25.10
C GLY A 79 3.84 26.55 -25.75
N ILE A 80 3.08 27.36 -25.00
CA ILE A 80 2.55 28.64 -25.47
C ILE A 80 3.69 29.60 -25.82
N TYR A 81 4.70 29.72 -24.96
CA TYR A 81 5.85 30.59 -25.22
C TYR A 81 6.61 30.16 -26.48
N GLY A 82 6.89 28.86 -26.64
CA GLY A 82 7.52 28.31 -27.83
C GLY A 82 6.71 28.59 -29.09
N TYR A 83 5.40 28.43 -29.03
CA TYR A 83 4.49 28.75 -30.14
C TYR A 83 4.47 30.25 -30.48
N LEU A 84 4.43 31.13 -29.49
CA LEU A 84 4.52 32.58 -29.70
C LEU A 84 5.87 32.99 -30.31
N VAL A 85 6.96 32.37 -29.88
CA VAL A 85 8.29 32.58 -30.47
C VAL A 85 8.34 32.09 -31.92
N TYR A 86 7.71 30.94 -32.20
CA TYR A 86 7.58 30.41 -33.55
C TYR A 86 6.81 31.36 -34.47
N LEU A 87 5.64 31.84 -34.04
CA LEU A 87 4.84 32.84 -34.78
C LEU A 87 5.60 34.15 -35.03
N ARG A 88 6.39 34.63 -34.06
CA ARG A 88 7.25 35.81 -34.27
C ARG A 88 8.31 35.61 -35.35
N ARG A 89 8.75 34.36 -35.58
CA ARG A 89 9.72 34.04 -36.64
C ARG A 89 9.05 33.95 -38.01
N GLU A 90 7.80 33.51 -38.10
CA GLU A 90 7.02 33.51 -39.34
C GLU A 90 6.61 34.93 -39.79
N GLY A 91 6.46 35.88 -38.86
CA GLY A 91 6.20 37.30 -39.15
C GLY A 91 7.42 38.09 -39.65
N ARG A 92 8.62 37.50 -39.67
CA ARG A 92 9.77 38.11 -40.37
C ARG A 92 9.75 37.57 -41.79
N PRO A 93 9.48 38.39 -42.83
CA PRO A 93 9.69 37.94 -44.20
C PRO A 93 11.13 37.47 -44.28
N VAL A 94 11.31 36.21 -44.65
CA VAL A 94 12.62 35.70 -45.06
C VAL A 94 13.03 36.67 -46.16
N GLN A 95 14.01 37.53 -45.87
CA GLN A 95 14.78 38.14 -46.94
C GLN A 95 15.50 36.96 -47.58
N VAL A 96 14.80 36.28 -48.48
CA VAL A 96 15.43 35.58 -49.58
C VAL A 96 16.33 36.63 -50.18
N GLN A 97 17.61 36.50 -49.85
CA GLN A 97 18.69 37.13 -50.56
C GLN A 97 18.57 36.59 -51.99
N ALA A 98 17.69 37.22 -52.76
CA ALA A 98 17.47 36.95 -54.16
C ALA A 98 18.75 37.37 -54.84
N GLY A 99 19.65 36.39 -54.98
CA GLY A 99 20.77 36.49 -55.88
C GLY A 99 20.26 36.82 -57.29
N THR A 100 21.08 37.58 -58.01
CA THR A 100 20.99 38.00 -59.43
C THR A 100 19.94 39.08 -59.71
N LYS A 101 20.29 40.24 -60.28
CA LYS A 101 21.18 40.45 -61.43
C LYS A 101 22.00 41.74 -61.33
N LYS A 102 23.31 41.60 -61.50
CA LYS A 102 24.18 42.61 -62.11
C LYS A 102 23.76 42.71 -63.59
N SER A 103 23.29 43.88 -64.05
CA SER A 103 23.23 44.22 -65.47
C SER A 103 24.15 45.42 -65.69
N ASN A 104 25.18 45.18 -66.51
CA ASN A 104 25.79 46.19 -67.35
C ASN A 104 24.76 46.68 -68.39
#